data_AF-A0AAN6E7A5-F1
#
_entry.id   AF-A0AAN6E7A5-F1
#
_cell.length_a   1.000
_cell.length_b   1.000
_cell.length_c   1.000
_cell.angle_alpha   90.00
_cell.angle_beta   90.00
_cell.angle_gamma   90.00
#
_symmetry.space_group_name_H-M   'P 1'
#
loop_
_entity.id
_entity.type
_entity.pdbx_description
1 polymer ?
#
loop_
_entity_poly.entity_id
_entity_poly.type
_entity_poly.pdbx_seq_one_letter_code
_entity_poly.pdbx_strand_id
1 'polypeptide(L)'
;MSEADVEFPILCETCLGENPYVRMTREAQGSECKICTRAFTVFRWQPGRAMRHKKTEICAPCARLKNVCQTCVLDLEHNLPVQVRDS
;
A
#
# COMPACT_ATOMS: atom_id res chain seq x y z
N MET A 1 -12.23 -12.41 16.98
CA MET A 1 -11.09 -12.10 16.08
C MET A 1 -11.45 -10.83 15.33
N SER A 2 -11.22 -9.67 15.92
CA SER A 2 -11.53 -8.39 15.27
C SER A 2 -10.49 -8.18 14.17
N GLU A 3 -10.92 -8.21 12.90
CA GLU A 3 -10.23 -7.51 11.83
C GLU A 3 -10.08 -6.06 12.30
N ALA A 4 -8.90 -5.72 12.83
CA ALA A 4 -8.58 -4.35 13.13
C ALA A 4 -8.64 -3.60 11.80
N ASP A 5 -9.75 -2.88 11.62
CA ASP A 5 -10.00 -1.96 10.54
C ASP A 5 -8.73 -1.14 10.31
N VAL A 6 -7.96 -1.49 9.27
CA VAL A 6 -6.82 -0.68 8.86
C VAL A 6 -7.41 0.67 8.45
N GLU A 7 -7.13 1.69 9.25
CA GLU A 7 -7.66 3.04 9.07
C GLU A 7 -6.92 3.76 7.95
N PHE A 8 -5.59 3.58 7.89
CA PHE A 8 -4.70 4.17 6.89
C PHE A 8 -3.77 3.14 6.26
N PRO A 9 -3.46 3.27 4.95
CA PRO A 9 -2.52 2.39 4.27
C PRO A 9 -1.06 2.73 4.60
N ILE A 10 -0.17 1.75 4.41
CA ILE A 10 1.27 1.86 4.56
C ILE A 10 1.87 2.10 3.17
N LEU A 11 2.31 3.33 2.90
CA LEU A 11 2.75 3.79 1.59
C LEU A 11 4.07 4.55 1.68
N CYS A 12 4.89 4.48 0.63
CA CYS A 12 6.03 5.36 0.46
C CYS A 12 5.62 6.70 -0.16
N GLU A 13 6.45 7.73 0.03
CA GLU A 13 6.22 9.09 -0.48
C GLU A 13 6.04 9.12 -2.00
N THR A 14 6.83 8.34 -2.74
CA THR A 14 6.73 8.23 -4.20
C THR A 14 5.38 7.70 -4.66
N CYS A 15 4.74 6.80 -3.89
CA CYS A 15 3.41 6.29 -4.22
C CYS A 15 2.30 7.27 -3.84
N LEU A 16 2.47 8.04 -2.77
CA LEU A 16 1.53 9.10 -2.38
C LEU A 16 1.52 10.25 -3.39
N GLY A 17 2.69 10.60 -3.92
CA GLY A 17 2.86 11.71 -4.87
C GLY A 17 3.21 13.02 -4.17
N GLU A 18 3.39 14.07 -4.98
CA GLU A 18 3.89 15.38 -4.52
C GLU A 18 2.80 16.27 -3.89
N ASN A 19 1.52 15.91 -4.05
CA ASN A 19 0.42 16.71 -3.52
C ASN A 19 0.23 16.45 -2.01
N PRO A 20 0.39 17.46 -1.13
CA PRO A 20 0.20 17.29 0.30
C PRO A 20 -1.27 17.00 0.70
N TYR A 21 -2.22 17.26 -0.20
CA TYR A 21 -3.64 17.00 0.03
C TYR A 21 -4.14 15.86 -0.87
N VAL A 22 -4.06 14.63 -0.35
CA VAL A 22 -4.49 13.42 -1.07
C VAL A 22 -5.92 13.06 -0.69
N ARG A 23 -6.77 12.77 -1.69
CA ARG A 23 -8.08 12.15 -1.49
C ARG A 23 -8.00 10.66 -1.78
N MET A 24 -8.47 9.85 -0.84
CA MET A 24 -8.46 8.38 -0.95
C MET A 24 -9.88 7.84 -0.79
N THR A 25 -10.21 6.77 -1.52
CA THR A 25 -11.40 5.95 -1.29
C THR A 25 -10.99 4.68 -0.54
N ARG A 26 -11.76 4.32 0.48
CA ARG A 26 -11.57 3.11 1.30
C ARG A 26 -12.65 2.10 0.96
N GLU A 27 -12.25 0.89 0.61
CA GLU A 27 -13.14 -0.21 0.27
C GLU A 27 -12.79 -1.43 1.12
N ALA A 28 -13.67 -1.78 2.06
CA ALA A 28 -13.49 -2.95 2.92
C ALA A 28 -13.62 -4.23 2.10
N GLN A 29 -12.66 -5.15 2.26
CA GLN A 29 -12.60 -6.44 1.54
C GLN A 29 -12.70 -6.30 -0.01
N GLY A 30 -12.23 -5.18 -0.57
CA GLY A 30 -12.39 -4.88 -2.00
C GLY A 30 -11.51 -5.70 -2.95
N SER A 31 -10.47 -6.38 -2.45
CA SER A 31 -9.63 -7.26 -3.26
C SER A 31 -8.87 -8.27 -2.40
N GLU A 32 -8.27 -9.27 -3.06
CA GLU A 32 -7.41 -10.27 -2.45
C GLU A 32 -5.95 -9.83 -2.48
N CYS A 33 -5.23 -10.06 -1.38
CA CYS A 33 -3.81 -9.73 -1.26
C CYS A 33 -3.00 -10.58 -2.25
N LYS A 34 -2.12 -9.95 -3.05
CA LYS A 34 -1.27 -10.67 -4.01
C LYS A 34 -0.23 -11.61 -3.41
N ILE A 35 0.01 -11.54 -2.09
CA ILE A 35 0.98 -12.39 -1.38
C ILE A 35 0.29 -13.53 -0.64
N CYS A 36 -0.69 -13.22 0.20
CA CYS A 36 -1.34 -14.21 1.08
C CYS A 36 -2.75 -14.61 0.65
N THR A 37 -3.25 -14.06 -0.47
CA THR A 37 -4.56 -14.33 -1.09
C THR A 37 -5.78 -14.09 -0.19
N ARG A 38 -5.61 -13.43 0.96
CA ARG A 38 -6.71 -13.04 1.85
C ARG A 38 -7.33 -11.73 1.38
N ALA A 39 -8.65 -11.63 1.49
CA ALA A 39 -9.36 -10.36 1.30
C ALA A 39 -8.83 -9.29 2.26
N PHE A 40 -8.75 -8.05 1.79
CA PHE A 40 -8.26 -6.92 2.60
C PHE A 40 -8.89 -5.59 2.17
N THR A 41 -8.75 -4.56 3.01
CA THR A 41 -9.20 -3.21 2.71
C THR A 41 -8.33 -2.57 1.63
N VAL A 42 -8.94 -2.20 0.51
CA VAL A 42 -8.28 -1.51 -0.60
C VAL A 42 -8.41 -0.01 -0.41
N PHE A 43 -7.28 0.68 -0.52
CA PHE A 43 -7.24 2.14 -0.62
C PHE A 43 -6.89 2.51 -2.05
N ARG A 44 -7.62 3.48 -2.62
CA ARG A 44 -7.37 3.98 -3.99
C ARG A 44 -7.31 5.49 -4.01
N TRP A 45 -6.34 6.06 -4.70
CA TRP A 45 -6.10 7.51 -4.77
C TRP A 45 -5.47 7.92 -6.09
N GLN A 46 -5.44 9.23 -6.34
CA GLN A 46 -4.73 9.82 -7.47
C GLN A 46 -3.56 10.67 -6.96
N PRO A 47 -2.29 10.28 -7.23
CA PRO A 47 -1.11 10.96 -6.68
C PRO A 47 -0.89 12.39 -7.20
N GLY A 48 -1.40 12.71 -8.38
CA GLY A 48 -1.21 14.01 -9.03
C GLY A 48 -2.15 14.24 -10.20
N ARG A 49 -2.27 15.49 -10.65
CA ARG A 49 -3.10 15.89 -11.79
C ARG A 49 -2.57 15.17 -13.05
N ALA A 50 -3.44 14.42 -13.73
CA ALA A 50 -3.11 13.57 -14.89
C ALA A 50 -2.28 12.29 -14.61
N MET A 51 -2.01 11.93 -13.35
CA MET A 51 -1.46 10.60 -13.04
C MET A 51 -2.54 9.54 -12.99
N ARG A 52 -2.15 8.28 -13.24
CA ARG A 52 -3.06 7.14 -13.10
C ARG A 52 -3.40 6.92 -11.62
N HIS A 53 -4.62 6.47 -11.37
CA HIS A 53 -5.01 6.07 -10.03
C HIS A 53 -4.15 4.91 -9.55
N LYS A 54 -3.64 5.03 -8.32
CA LYS A 54 -2.93 3.97 -7.61
C LYS A 54 -3.88 3.33 -6.59
N LYS A 55 -3.59 2.08 -6.23
CA LYS A 55 -4.30 1.36 -5.19
C LYS A 55 -3.34 0.46 -4.40
N THR A 56 -3.73 0.08 -3.19
CA THR A 56 -3.03 -0.96 -2.44
C THR A 56 -3.20 -2.32 -3.12
N GLU A 57 -2.12 -3.10 -3.17
CA GLU A 57 -2.05 -4.40 -3.85
C GLU A 57 -1.78 -5.57 -2.87
N ILE A 58 -1.36 -5.25 -1.65
CA ILE A 58 -1.10 -6.22 -0.57
C ILE A 58 -1.73 -5.77 0.75
N CYS A 59 -2.06 -6.72 1.62
CA CYS A 59 -2.64 -6.44 2.93
C CYS A 59 -1.62 -5.82 3.89
N ALA A 60 -2.11 -5.07 4.89
CA ALA A 60 -1.24 -4.39 5.86
C ALA A 60 -0.33 -5.35 6.66
N PRO A 61 -0.78 -6.56 7.07
CA PRO A 61 0.11 -7.53 7.72
C PRO A 61 1.30 -7.94 6.85
N CYS A 62 1.09 -8.24 5.56
CA CYS A 62 2.18 -8.59 4.64
C CYS A 62 3.16 -7.44 4.43
N ALA A 63 2.65 -6.21 4.32
CA ALA A 63 3.47 -5.02 4.22
C ALA A 63 4.32 -4.78 5.48
N ARG A 64 3.73 -4.91 6.68
CA ARG A 64 4.44 -4.76 7.96
C ARG A 64 5.51 -5.82 8.15
N LEU A 65 5.21 -7.08 7.79
CA LEU A 65 6.14 -8.20 7.97
C LEU A 65 7.49 -7.98 7.27
N LYS A 66 7.46 -7.35 6.09
CA LYS A 66 8.66 -7.08 5.29
C LYS A 66 9.04 -5.60 5.25
N ASN A 67 8.40 -4.72 6.02
CA ASN A 67 8.62 -3.26 6.00
C ASN A 67 8.56 -2.64 4.59
N VAL A 68 7.52 -2.98 3.82
CA VAL A 68 7.36 -2.54 2.43
C VAL A 68 6.10 -1.70 2.20
N CYS A 69 6.12 -0.91 1.13
CA CYS A 69 4.95 -0.18 0.65
C CYS A 69 3.86 -1.13 0.12
N GLN A 70 2.60 -0.89 0.48
CA GLN A 70 1.47 -1.72 0.03
C GLN A 70 1.17 -1.65 -1.48
N THR A 71 1.79 -0.72 -2.22
CA THR A 71 1.55 -0.51 -3.66
C THR A 71 2.71 -0.97 -4.51
N CYS A 72 3.91 -0.42 -4.29
CA CYS A 72 5.08 -0.77 -5.09
C CYS A 72 5.85 -1.98 -4.56
N VAL A 73 5.57 -2.44 -3.33
CA VAL A 73 6.25 -3.57 -2.68
C VAL A 73 7.78 -3.36 -2.56
N LEU A 74 8.20 -2.09 -2.55
CA LEU A 74 9.57 -1.68 -2.23
C LEU A 74 9.68 -1.37 -0.74
N ASP A 75 10.90 -1.50 -0.21
CA ASP A 75 11.22 -1.13 1.17
C ASP A 75 10.86 0.34 1.47
N LEU A 76 10.32 0.59 2.67
CA LEU A 76 9.85 1.93 3.05
C LEU A 76 10.97 2.91 3.38
N GLU A 77 12.16 2.43 3.76
CA GLU A 77 13.27 3.25 4.24
C GLU A 77 14.23 3.61 3.11
N HIS A 78 14.58 2.63 2.28
CA HIS A 78 15.57 2.78 1.21
C HIS A 78 14.95 2.76 -0.20
N ASN A 79 13.66 2.42 -0.32
CA ASN A 79 12.96 2.32 -1.61
C ASN A 79 13.64 1.34 -2.59
N LEU A 80 14.20 0.25 -2.04
CA LEU A 80 14.89 -0.80 -2.78
C LEU A 80 14.02 -2.07 -2.87
N PRO A 81 14.24 -2.93 -3.88
CA PRO A 81 13.67 -4.27 -3.89
C PRO A 81 14.09 -5.06 -2.64
N VAL A 82 13.16 -5.83 -2.08
CA VAL A 82 13.38 -6.60 -0.84
C VAL A 82 14.62 -7.51 -0.94
N GLN A 83 14.84 -8.11 -2.11
CA GLN A 83 16.01 -8.97 -2.36
C GLN A 83 17.35 -8.23 -2.24
N VAL A 84 17.39 -6.95 -2.60
CA VAL A 84 18.60 -6.11 -2.55
C VAL A 84 18.81 -5.56 -1.14
N ARG A 85 17.75 -5.35 -0.38
CA ARG A 85 17.85 -4.95 1.03
C ARG A 85 18.34 -6.11 1.91
N ASP A 86 17.84 -7.32 1.65
CA ASP A 86 18.12 -8.52 2.44
C ASP A 86 19.45 -9.21 2.01
N SER A 87 20.19 -8.66 1.03
CA SER A 87 21.47 -9.20 0.53
C SER A 87 22.69 -8.73 1.31
#